data_AF-A0A1G9UUL9-F1
#
_entry.id   AF-A0A1G9UUL9-F1
#
_cell.length_a   1.000
_cell.length_b   1.000
_cell.length_c   1.000
_cell.angle_alpha   90.00
_cell.angle_beta   90.00
_cell.angle_gamma   90.00
#
_symmetry.space_group_name_H-M   'P 1'
#
loop_
_entity.id
_entity.type
_entity.pdbx_description
1 polymer ?
#
loop_
_entity_poly.entity_id
_entity_poly.type
_entity_poly.pdbx_seq_one_letter_code
_entity_poly.pdbx_strand_id
1 'polypeptide(L)'
;MRRRTGAPAHRRTGLTGLPPLAIVPAGAGPTALTNWMRAVAGLSREHWAPRRGTSSYHGVNREGDFYPFYLDFAGRIPLVMTTLDRLKEHGLSGPVWLRIDGYRPAEGQPLLQALADIRPYA
;
A
#
# COMPACT_ATOMS: atom_id res chain seq x y z
N MET A 1 -3.01 -15.09 27.12
CA MET A 1 -3.41 -13.73 26.68
C MET A 1 -2.15 -12.97 26.27
N ARG A 2 -1.82 -12.93 24.97
CA ARG A 2 -0.57 -12.34 24.47
C ARG A 2 -0.83 -10.85 24.16
N ARG A 3 -0.24 -9.92 24.93
CA ARG A 3 -0.27 -8.48 24.60
C ARG A 3 0.37 -8.30 23.22
N ARG A 4 -0.42 -7.92 22.20
CA ARG A 4 0.11 -7.35 20.96
C ARG A 4 0.64 -5.97 21.32
N THR A 5 1.94 -5.86 21.57
CA THR A 5 2.63 -4.57 21.56
C THR A 5 2.48 -3.98 20.15
N GLY A 6 1.57 -3.01 20.00
CA GLY A 6 1.46 -2.22 18.78
C GLY A 6 2.79 -1.53 18.50
N ALA A 7 3.23 -1.54 17.25
CA ALA A 7 4.44 -0.81 16.86
C ALA A 7 4.29 0.67 17.27
N PRO A 8 5.30 1.29 17.87
CA PRO A 8 5.22 2.67 18.32
C PRO A 8 4.89 3.59 17.15
N ALA A 9 4.04 4.60 17.39
CA ALA A 9 3.72 5.60 16.38
C ALA A 9 4.98 6.38 15.98
N HIS A 10 5.14 6.64 14.69
CA HIS A 10 6.22 7.50 14.19
C HIS A 10 6.01 8.91 14.73
N ARG A 11 6.90 9.37 15.62
CA ARG A 11 6.79 10.65 16.36
C ARG A 11 6.56 11.88 15.48
N ARG A 12 6.84 11.80 14.18
CA ARG A 12 6.75 12.92 13.24
C ARG A 12 5.52 12.89 12.33
N THR A 13 4.87 11.74 12.16
CA THR A 13 3.76 11.56 11.19
C THR A 13 2.46 11.09 11.84
N GLY A 14 2.47 10.65 13.11
CA GLY A 14 1.29 10.09 13.78
C GLY A 14 0.86 8.72 13.24
N LEU A 15 1.56 8.20 12.23
CA LEU A 15 1.28 6.89 11.65
C LEU A 15 1.77 5.79 12.61
N THR A 16 0.86 4.89 12.99
CA THR A 16 1.18 3.67 13.74
C THR A 16 1.68 2.59 12.80
N GLY A 17 2.81 1.92 13.09
CA GLY A 17 3.32 0.85 12.25
C GLY A 17 4.80 1.00 11.88
N LEU A 18 5.25 0.19 10.91
CA LEU A 18 6.59 0.34 10.33
C LEU A 18 6.62 1.58 9.40
N PRO A 19 7.78 2.25 9.25
CA PRO A 19 7.86 3.48 8.44
C PRO A 19 7.49 3.17 6.99
N PRO A 20 6.71 4.03 6.31
CA PRO A 20 6.35 3.82 4.91
C PRO A 20 7.58 3.99 4.00
N LEU A 21 7.57 3.26 2.88
CA LEU A 21 8.62 3.31 1.87
C LEU A 21 8.02 3.71 0.52
N ALA A 22 8.64 4.72 -0.10
CA ALA A 22 8.29 5.20 -1.43
C ALA A 22 9.47 4.94 -2.38
N ILE A 23 9.22 4.24 -3.48
CA ILE A 23 10.22 3.98 -4.52
C ILE A 23 9.85 4.74 -5.79
N VAL A 24 10.80 5.53 -6.30
CA VAL A 24 10.62 6.37 -7.48
C VAL A 24 11.75 6.06 -8.48
N PRO A 25 11.67 4.99 -9.28
CA PRO A 25 12.63 4.73 -10.34
C PRO A 25 12.55 5.81 -11.45
N ALA A 26 13.67 6.01 -12.12
CA ALA A 26 13.88 7.01 -13.17
C ALA A 26 14.95 6.53 -14.17
N GLY A 27 15.14 7.29 -15.25
CA GLY A 27 16.28 7.10 -16.17
C GLY A 27 16.15 5.93 -17.16
N ALA A 28 14.95 5.37 -17.32
CA ALA A 28 14.65 4.33 -18.30
C ALA A 28 13.29 4.57 -18.96
N GLY A 29 13.04 3.91 -20.10
CA GLY A 29 11.76 4.05 -20.82
C GLY A 29 10.56 3.53 -20.00
N PRO A 30 9.34 4.00 -20.28
CA PRO A 30 8.13 3.67 -19.49
C PRO A 30 7.87 2.18 -19.32
N THR A 31 8.11 1.39 -20.38
CA THR A 31 7.96 -0.07 -20.35
C THR A 31 8.96 -0.73 -19.40
N ALA A 32 10.22 -0.30 -19.43
CA ALA A 32 11.26 -0.84 -18.56
C ALA A 32 10.97 -0.53 -17.09
N LEU A 33 10.57 0.71 -16.79
CA LEU A 33 10.19 1.12 -15.44
C LEU A 33 8.97 0.35 -14.92
N THR A 34 7.95 0.16 -15.77
CA THR A 34 6.75 -0.63 -15.43
C THR A 34 7.12 -2.08 -15.11
N ASN A 35 7.95 -2.71 -15.94
CA ASN A 35 8.41 -4.08 -15.72
C ASN A 35 9.25 -4.19 -14.45
N TRP A 36 10.11 -3.21 -14.19
CA TRP A 36 10.92 -3.15 -12.98
C TRP A 36 10.04 -3.05 -11.72
N MET A 37 9.06 -2.14 -11.71
CA MET A 37 8.12 -2.01 -10.60
C MET A 37 7.34 -3.31 -10.36
N ARG A 38 6.91 -4.01 -11.42
CA ARG A 38 6.26 -5.32 -11.29
C ARG A 38 7.19 -6.37 -10.68
N ALA A 39 8.46 -6.40 -11.08
CA ALA A 39 9.45 -7.31 -10.52
C ALA A 39 9.69 -7.05 -9.03
N VAL A 40 9.87 -5.79 -8.63
CA VAL A 40 10.00 -5.39 -7.21
C VAL A 40 8.76 -5.77 -6.41
N ALA A 41 7.57 -5.51 -6.94
CA ALA A 41 6.32 -5.90 -6.30
C ALA A 41 6.25 -7.42 -6.08
N GLY A 42 6.61 -8.22 -7.08
CA GLY A 42 6.70 -9.67 -6.98
C GLY A 42 7.68 -10.15 -5.92
N LEU A 43 8.91 -9.64 -5.92
CA LEU A 43 9.97 -10.02 -4.97
C LEU A 43 9.65 -9.59 -3.54
N SER A 44 9.04 -8.42 -3.35
CA SER A 44 8.67 -7.88 -2.03
C SER A 44 7.48 -8.59 -1.38
N ARG A 45 6.73 -9.40 -2.15
CA ARG A 45 5.43 -9.91 -1.75
C ARG A 45 5.45 -10.69 -0.44
N GLU A 46 6.43 -11.58 -0.25
CA GLU A 46 6.52 -12.42 0.95
C GLU A 46 6.73 -11.60 2.23
N HIS A 47 7.49 -10.50 2.11
CA HIS A 47 7.90 -9.69 3.23
C HIS A 47 6.92 -8.54 3.52
N TRP A 48 6.37 -7.91 2.49
CA TRP A 48 5.65 -6.63 2.63
C TRP A 48 4.18 -6.69 2.21
N ALA A 49 3.74 -7.71 1.48
CA ALA A 49 2.33 -7.84 1.15
C ALA A 49 1.49 -8.08 2.43
N PRO A 50 0.23 -7.61 2.43
CA PRO A 50 -0.67 -7.85 3.54
C PRO A 50 -0.94 -9.35 3.69
N ARG A 51 -1.21 -9.77 4.93
CA ARG A 51 -1.83 -11.08 5.13
C ARG A 51 -3.30 -10.99 4.73
N ARG A 52 -3.79 -12.03 4.07
CA ARG A 52 -5.22 -12.20 3.82
C ARG A 52 -5.85 -12.77 5.08
N GLY A 53 -6.71 -11.99 5.72
CA GLY A 53 -7.59 -12.49 6.76
C GLY A 53 -8.95 -12.80 6.17
N THR A 54 -9.54 -13.93 6.55
CA THR A 54 -10.97 -14.16 6.38
C THR A 54 -11.69 -13.47 7.54
N SER A 55 -12.67 -12.64 7.24
CA SER A 55 -13.57 -12.12 8.25
C SER A 55 -14.77 -13.06 8.37
N SER A 56 -15.06 -13.55 9.57
CA SER A 56 -16.37 -14.17 9.87
C SER A 56 -17.49 -13.13 9.96
N TYR A 57 -17.13 -11.83 9.96
CA TYR A 57 -18.04 -10.71 9.90
C TYR A 57 -18.23 -10.30 8.44
N HIS A 58 -19.43 -10.51 7.92
CA HIS A 58 -19.91 -10.02 6.62
C HIS A 58 -20.01 -8.49 6.66
N GLY A 59 -18.87 -7.81 6.57
CA GLY A 59 -18.81 -6.36 6.50
C GLY A 59 -19.06 -5.90 5.06
N VAL A 60 -20.27 -5.42 4.81
CA VAL A 60 -20.60 -4.66 3.61
C VAL A 60 -19.81 -3.34 3.68
N ASN A 61 -19.06 -2.96 2.65
CA ASN A 61 -18.46 -1.61 2.62
C ASN A 61 -19.58 -0.53 2.57
N ARG A 62 -19.20 0.76 2.69
CA ARG A 62 -20.17 1.87 2.60
C ARG A 62 -20.93 1.88 1.27
N GLU A 63 -20.38 1.23 0.25
CA GLU A 63 -20.93 1.11 -1.10
C GLU A 63 -21.84 -0.13 -1.31
N GLY A 64 -22.01 -1.03 -0.34
CA GLY A 64 -22.86 -2.21 -0.50
C GLY A 64 -22.14 -3.49 -0.95
N ASP A 65 -20.83 -3.45 -1.20
CA ASP A 65 -20.05 -4.57 -1.72
C ASP A 65 -19.57 -5.51 -0.62
N PHE A 66 -19.71 -6.81 -0.92
CA PHE A 66 -19.24 -7.91 -0.09
C PHE A 66 -17.76 -8.20 -0.38
N TYR A 67 -16.88 -7.99 0.61
CA TYR A 67 -15.50 -8.46 0.53
C TYR A 67 -15.31 -9.71 1.43
N PRO A 68 -15.04 -10.90 0.86
CA PRO A 68 -14.85 -12.12 1.65
C PRO A 68 -13.54 -12.14 2.46
N PHE A 69 -12.69 -11.13 2.32
CA PHE A 69 -11.39 -11.03 3.00
C PHE A 69 -11.02 -9.57 3.29
N TYR A 70 -10.20 -9.37 4.32
CA TYR A 70 -9.51 -8.12 4.59
C TYR A 70 -8.00 -8.27 4.39
N LEU A 71 -7.33 -7.15 4.16
CA LEU A 71 -5.88 -7.07 4.03
C LEU A 71 -5.27 -6.57 5.35
N ASP A 72 -4.60 -7.45 6.08
CA ASP A 72 -3.90 -7.11 7.32
C ASP A 72 -2.44 -6.70 7.05
N PHE A 73 -2.17 -5.41 7.21
CA PHE A 73 -0.85 -4.80 7.10
C PHE A 73 -0.10 -4.72 8.45
N ALA A 74 -0.63 -5.30 9.53
CA ALA A 74 0.04 -5.26 10.83
C ALA A 74 1.44 -5.88 10.77
N GLY A 75 2.45 -5.07 11.09
CA GLY A 75 3.86 -5.46 11.03
C GLY A 75 4.42 -5.58 9.61
N ARG A 76 3.73 -5.02 8.60
CA ARG A 76 4.21 -4.90 7.22
C ARG A 76 4.57 -3.45 6.92
N ILE A 77 5.60 -3.25 6.09
CA ILE A 77 5.99 -1.93 5.62
C ILE A 77 5.00 -1.48 4.54
N PRO A 78 4.33 -0.33 4.68
CA PRO A 78 3.56 0.25 3.58
C PRO A 78 4.51 0.61 2.44
N LEU A 79 4.41 -0.10 1.31
CA LEU A 79 5.20 0.17 0.11
C LEU A 79 4.31 0.84 -0.95
N VAL A 80 4.75 1.98 -1.44
CA VAL A 80 4.20 2.66 -2.61
C VAL A 80 5.27 2.87 -3.68
N MET A 81 4.88 2.81 -4.95
CA MET A 81 5.79 3.06 -6.07
C MET A 81 5.15 3.98 -7.10
N THR A 82 5.98 4.79 -7.76
CA THR A 82 5.60 5.62 -8.92
C THR A 82 6.84 5.85 -9.79
N THR A 83 6.77 6.63 -10.88
CA THR A 83 7.95 7.02 -11.64
C THR A 83 8.24 8.51 -11.48
N LEU A 84 9.49 8.91 -11.67
CA LEU A 84 9.85 10.33 -11.59
C LEU A 84 9.07 11.18 -12.61
N ASP A 85 8.86 10.67 -13.82
CA ASP A 85 8.11 11.40 -14.85
C ASP A 85 6.66 11.66 -14.43
N ARG A 86 5.98 10.65 -13.86
CA ARG A 86 4.62 10.80 -13.33
C ARG A 86 4.57 11.81 -12.19
N LEU A 87 5.58 11.84 -11.32
CA LEU A 87 5.66 12.84 -10.25
C LEU A 87 5.92 14.25 -10.76
N LYS A 88 6.75 14.40 -11.80
CA LYS A 88 6.98 15.71 -12.42
C LYS A 88 5.72 16.23 -13.10
N GLU A 89 4.93 15.35 -13.69
CA GLU A 89 3.69 15.69 -14.39
C GLU A 89 2.53 16.02 -13.44
N HIS A 90 2.32 15.21 -12.40
CA HIS A 90 1.12 15.30 -11.56
C HIS A 90 1.39 15.75 -10.11
N GLY A 91 2.65 15.89 -9.72
CA GLY A 91 3.04 16.25 -8.35
C GLY A 91 2.79 15.13 -7.32
N LEU A 92 3.10 15.41 -6.05
CA LEU A 92 2.94 14.47 -4.94
C LEU A 92 1.46 14.13 -4.63
N SER A 93 0.57 15.09 -4.88
CA SER A 93 -0.88 14.96 -4.61
C SER A 93 -1.65 14.30 -5.75
N GLY A 94 -1.01 14.11 -6.92
CA GLY A 94 -1.61 13.48 -8.08
C GLY A 94 -1.89 11.99 -7.86
N PRO A 95 -2.84 11.41 -8.61
CA PRO A 95 -3.18 9.98 -8.56
C PRO A 95 -2.12 9.13 -9.27
N VAL A 96 -0.88 9.13 -8.77
CA VAL A 96 0.27 8.49 -9.42
C VAL A 96 0.93 7.39 -8.58
N TRP A 97 0.51 7.23 -7.33
CA TRP A 97 1.10 6.28 -6.40
C TRP A 97 0.38 4.94 -6.47
N LEU A 98 1.17 3.90 -6.71
CA LEU A 98 0.70 2.51 -6.71
C LEU A 98 1.05 1.88 -5.36
N ARG A 99 0.03 1.51 -4.58
CA ARG A 99 0.24 0.71 -3.37
C ARG A 99 0.54 -0.74 -3.75
N ILE A 100 1.54 -1.32 -3.08
CA ILE A 100 1.95 -2.71 -3.32
C ILE A 100 1.29 -3.61 -2.28
N ASP A 101 0.11 -4.11 -2.61
CA ASP A 101 -0.72 -4.96 -1.76
C ASP A 101 -1.05 -6.34 -2.37
N GLY A 102 -0.48 -6.62 -3.54
CA GLY A 102 -0.47 -7.94 -4.17
C GLY A 102 -1.80 -8.40 -4.76
N TYR A 103 -2.84 -7.56 -4.86
CA TYR A 103 -4.13 -8.02 -5.39
C TYR A 103 -4.82 -7.20 -6.47
N ARG A 104 -4.45 -5.96 -6.72
CA ARG A 104 -4.83 -5.26 -7.95
C ARG A 104 -3.65 -4.41 -8.42
N PRO A 105 -3.46 -4.23 -9.74
CA PRO A 105 -2.77 -3.02 -10.18
C PRO A 105 -3.64 -1.87 -9.67
N ALA A 106 -3.24 -1.22 -8.58
CA ALA A 106 -3.99 -0.08 -8.10
C ALA A 106 -4.10 0.92 -9.25
N GLU A 107 -5.29 1.48 -9.47
CA GLU A 107 -5.34 2.80 -10.09
C GLU A 107 -4.46 3.72 -9.25
N GLY A 108 -3.73 4.63 -9.91
CA GLY A 108 -2.85 5.52 -9.17
C GLY A 108 -3.66 6.34 -8.16
N GLN A 109 -3.15 6.45 -6.94
CA GLN A 109 -3.80 7.17 -5.85
C GLN A 109 -2.93 8.36 -5.41
N PRO A 110 -3.52 9.39 -4.78
CA PRO A 110 -2.74 10.38 -4.03
C PRO A 110 -1.90 9.73 -2.94
N LEU A 111 -0.73 10.27 -2.62
CA LEU A 111 0.24 9.66 -1.70
C LEU A 111 -0.38 9.26 -0.34
N LEU A 112 -1.13 10.17 0.28
CA LEU A 112 -1.75 9.92 1.58
C LEU A 112 -2.77 8.77 1.51
N GLN A 113 -3.53 8.68 0.42
CA GLN A 113 -4.50 7.60 0.19
C GLN A 113 -3.78 6.27 -0.04
N ALA A 114 -2.71 6.27 -0.84
CA ALA A 114 -1.90 5.08 -1.09
C ALA A 114 -1.20 4.56 0.17
N LEU A 115 -0.89 5.44 1.13
CA LEU A 115 -0.30 5.09 2.42
C LEU A 115 -1.32 4.71 3.49
N ALA A 116 -2.56 5.21 3.40
CA ALA A 116 -3.60 4.92 4.37
C ALA A 116 -3.79 3.40 4.53
N ASP A 117 -3.86 2.95 5.78
CA ASP A 117 -4.14 1.56 6.13
C ASP A 117 -5.52 1.23 5.55
N ILE A 118 -5.61 0.23 4.65
CA ILE A 118 -6.91 -0.29 4.15
C ILE A 118 -7.52 -1.13 5.27
N ARG A 119 -7.78 -0.52 6.42
CA ARG A 119 -8.75 -1.04 7.36
C ARG A 119 -10.09 -0.53 6.87
N PRO A 120 -10.95 -1.36 6.25
CA PRO A 120 -12.36 -1.05 6.30
C PRO A 120 -12.72 -1.10 7.80
N TYR A 121 -12.94 0.08 8.38
CA TYR A 121 -13.59 0.37 9.66
C TYR A 121 -13.51 -0.69 10.77
N ALA A 122 -12.94 -0.29 11.91
CA ALA A 122 -13.25 -0.90 13.20
C ALA A 122 -14.75 -0.80 13.51
#